data_AF-A0A099D2W9-F1
#
_entry.id   AF-A0A099D2W9-F1
#
_cell.length_a   1.000
_cell.length_b   1.000
_cell.length_c   1.000
_cell.angle_alpha   90.00
_cell.angle_beta   90.00
_cell.angle_gamma   90.00
#
_symmetry.space_group_name_H-M   'P 1'
#
loop_
_entity.id
_entity.type
_entity.pdbx_description
1 polymer ?
#
loop_
_entity_poly.entity_id
_entity_poly.type
_entity_poly.pdbx_seq_one_letter_code
_entity_poly.pdbx_strand_id
1 'polypeptide(L)'
;MTLTVDPEAGYAAIRWFGMDPPEGLYVTHNSEVEPQVDLLTDGGTPNCFPRSAALSLGDIRKALVEFVSTGKRPVGVNWEWFDRL
;
A
#
# COMPACT_ATOMS: atom_id res chain seq x y z
N MET A 1 -4.33 -8.16 -4.75
CA MET A 1 -4.02 -6.85 -4.13
C MET A 1 -5.05 -6.57 -3.05
N THR A 2 -4.65 -6.04 -1.90
CA THR A 2 -5.55 -5.56 -0.85
C THR A 2 -5.25 -4.10 -0.54
N LEU A 3 -6.26 -3.34 -0.08
CA LEU A 3 -6.16 -1.91 0.23
C LEU A 3 -6.73 -1.69 1.64
N THR A 4 -6.05 -0.86 2.44
CA THR A 4 -6.66 -0.25 3.62
C THR A 4 -6.74 1.26 3.42
N VAL A 5 -7.78 1.88 3.95
CA VAL A 5 -8.04 3.31 3.80
C VAL A 5 -8.50 3.92 5.12
N ASP A 6 -7.91 5.05 5.46
CA ASP A 6 -8.42 5.96 6.48
C ASP A 6 -8.85 7.26 5.78
N PRO A 7 -10.15 7.43 5.52
CA PRO A 7 -10.66 8.61 4.83
C PRO A 7 -10.62 9.86 5.71
N GLU A 8 -10.63 9.74 7.04
CA GLU A 8 -10.54 10.89 7.94
C GLU A 8 -9.12 11.45 7.98
N ALA A 9 -8.12 10.55 7.99
CA ALA A 9 -6.73 10.94 7.91
C ALA A 9 -6.30 11.34 6.48
N GLY A 10 -7.01 10.89 5.44
CA GLY A 10 -6.66 11.18 4.05
C GLY A 10 -5.53 10.31 3.49
N TYR A 11 -5.34 9.13 4.08
CA TYR A 11 -4.28 8.18 3.70
C TYR A 11 -4.82 6.79 3.43
N ALA A 12 -4.06 6.04 2.63
CA ALA A 12 -4.31 4.64 2.38
C ALA A 12 -2.99 3.90 2.10
N ALA A 13 -3.03 2.58 2.20
CA ALA A 13 -1.89 1.73 1.88
C ALA A 13 -2.35 0.53 1.06
N ILE A 14 -1.54 0.17 0.05
CA ILE A 14 -1.80 -0.98 -0.83
C ILE A 14 -0.83 -2.09 -0.48
N ARG A 15 -1.33 -3.31 -0.46
CA ARG A 15 -0.53 -4.54 -0.41
C ARG A 15 -0.71 -5.33 -1.70
N TRP A 16 0.42 -5.65 -2.32
CA TRP A 16 0.49 -6.44 -3.52
C TRP A 16 1.00 -7.84 -3.19
N PHE A 17 0.28 -8.84 -3.72
CA PHE A 17 0.64 -10.25 -3.67
C PHE A 17 0.79 -10.67 -5.13
N GLY A 18 2.02 -10.61 -5.63
CA GLY A 18 2.33 -10.90 -7.03
C GLY A 18 3.09 -12.20 -7.19
N MET A 19 2.86 -12.87 -8.31
CA MET A 19 3.74 -13.94 -8.81
C MET A 19 4.81 -13.40 -9.77
N ASP A 20 4.79 -12.09 -10.06
CA ASP A 20 5.81 -11.46 -10.91
C ASP A 20 7.15 -11.39 -10.16
N PRO A 21 8.28 -11.79 -10.78
CA PRO A 21 9.59 -11.72 -10.13
C PRO A 21 9.99 -10.27 -9.76
N PRO A 22 10.52 -10.03 -8.55
CA PRO A 22 10.68 -11.00 -7.47
C PRO A 22 9.33 -11.32 -6.82
N GLU A 23 9.04 -12.60 -6.67
CA GLU A 23 7.86 -13.06 -5.94
C GLU A 23 7.94 -12.56 -4.50
N GLY A 24 6.83 -12.07 -3.96
CA GLY A 24 6.81 -11.59 -2.60
C GLY A 24 5.64 -10.70 -2.27
N LEU A 25 5.55 -10.37 -0.98
CA LEU A 25 4.64 -9.38 -0.48
C LEU A 25 5.28 -8.00 -0.57
N TYR A 26 4.56 -7.07 -1.19
CA TYR A 26 4.98 -5.67 -1.24
C TYR A 26 3.90 -4.79 -0.66
N VAL A 27 4.31 -3.76 0.06
CA VAL A 27 3.43 -2.67 0.46
C VAL A 27 3.86 -1.40 -0.26
N THR A 28 2.92 -0.48 -0.45
CA THR A 28 3.28 0.89 -0.83
C THR A 28 4.28 1.44 0.16
N HIS A 29 5.17 2.33 -0.28
CA HIS A 29 6.17 2.95 0.57
C HIS A 29 6.21 4.45 0.30
N ASN A 30 6.17 5.22 1.37
CA ASN A 30 6.34 6.65 1.38
C ASN A 30 7.80 6.94 1.73
N SER A 31 8.58 7.32 0.72
CA SER A 31 9.99 7.68 0.89
C SER A 31 10.20 9.06 1.48
N GLU A 32 9.13 9.81 1.76
CA GLU A 32 9.19 11.13 2.40
C GLU A 32 8.97 11.02 3.92
N VAL A 33 8.35 12.03 4.52
CA VAL A 33 8.02 12.04 5.95
C VAL A 33 6.87 11.06 6.20
N GLU A 34 7.12 10.07 7.07
CA GLU A 34 6.11 9.11 7.48
C GLU A 34 4.90 9.81 8.13
N PRO A 35 3.68 9.57 7.63
CA PRO A 35 2.46 10.07 8.27
C PRO A 35 2.34 9.50 9.69
N GLN A 36 1.92 10.34 10.64
CA GLN A 36 1.58 9.89 12.00
C GLN A 36 0.17 9.26 12.04
N VAL A 37 -0.09 8.32 11.13
CA VAL A 37 -1.38 7.66 10.93
C VAL A 37 -1.17 6.16 11.04
N ASP A 38 -1.86 5.54 11.98
CA ASP A 38 -1.84 4.09 12.13
C ASP A 38 -2.91 3.47 11.22
N LEU A 39 -2.50 3.07 10.02
CA LEU A 39 -3.37 2.36 9.08
C LEU A 39 -3.58 0.91 9.54
N LEU A 40 -4.63 0.70 10.34
CA LEU A 40 -5.07 -0.62 10.77
C LEU A 40 -5.77 -1.36 9.62
N THR A 41 -5.57 -2.67 9.52
CA THR A 41 -6.35 -3.55 8.63
C THR A 41 -7.55 -4.09 9.39
N ASP A 42 -8.74 -3.82 8.86
CA ASP A 42 -9.96 -4.63 8.95
C ASP A 42 -10.25 -5.48 10.20
N GLY A 43 -10.01 -4.98 11.42
CA GLY A 43 -10.64 -5.49 12.65
C GLY A 43 -10.40 -6.96 13.04
N GLY A 44 -9.63 -7.74 12.27
CA GLY A 44 -9.46 -9.18 12.47
C GLY A 44 -8.05 -9.71 12.24
N THR A 45 -7.18 -8.95 11.57
CA THR A 45 -5.81 -9.41 11.25
C THR A 45 -4.76 -8.52 11.92
N PRO A 46 -3.78 -9.07 12.66
CA PRO A 46 -2.71 -8.29 13.30
C PRO A 46 -1.67 -7.73 12.31
N ASN A 47 -1.88 -7.88 11.00
CA ASN A 47 -0.95 -7.47 9.96
C ASN A 47 -1.11 -5.98 9.63
N CYS A 48 -0.77 -5.13 10.60
CA CYS A 48 -0.73 -3.68 10.47
C CYS A 48 0.20 -3.28 9.32
N PHE A 49 -0.25 -2.33 8.49
CA PHE A 49 0.66 -1.64 7.58
C PHE A 49 1.64 -0.80 8.42
N PRO A 50 2.93 -0.75 8.05
CA PRO A 50 3.85 0.19 8.66
C PRO A 50 3.41 1.61 8.29
N ARG A 51 3.72 2.61 9.12
CA ARG A 51 3.39 4.01 8.82
C ARG A 51 4.06 4.49 7.54
N SER A 52 5.27 3.99 7.26
CA SER A 52 5.96 4.16 5.99
C SER A 52 5.13 3.69 4.79
N ALA A 53 4.11 2.85 4.95
CA ALA A 53 3.28 2.41 3.83
C ALA A 53 2.12 3.35 3.47
N ALA A 54 1.85 4.35 4.30
CA ALA A 54 0.76 5.29 4.11
C ALA A 54 1.10 6.31 3.01
N LEU A 55 0.30 6.30 1.94
CA LEU A 55 0.32 7.28 0.86
C LEU A 55 -0.97 8.11 0.85
N SER A 56 -0.90 9.29 0.25
CA SER A 56 -2.09 10.15 0.08
C SER A 56 -3.16 9.44 -0.74
N LEU A 57 -4.45 9.73 -0.48
CA LEU A 57 -5.54 9.20 -1.32
C LEU A 57 -5.38 9.58 -2.80
N GLY A 58 -4.74 10.71 -3.08
CA GLY A 58 -4.46 11.15 -4.45
C GLY A 58 -3.53 10.18 -5.18
N ASP A 59 -2.45 9.75 -4.53
CA ASP A 59 -1.46 8.84 -5.13
C ASP A 59 -1.98 7.41 -5.18
N ILE A 60 -2.72 7.00 -4.16
CA ILE A 60 -3.41 5.70 -4.13
C ILE A 60 -4.42 5.60 -5.28
N ARG A 61 -5.18 6.67 -5.55
CA ARG A 61 -6.11 6.70 -6.68
C ARG A 61 -5.40 6.54 -8.01
N LYS A 62 -4.26 7.22 -8.23
CA LYS A 62 -3.46 7.05 -9.46
C LYS A 62 -2.97 5.61 -9.61
N ALA A 63 -2.43 5.02 -8.53
CA ALA A 63 -1.99 3.63 -8.52
C ALA A 63 -3.12 2.64 -8.85
N LEU A 64 -4.32 2.85 -8.30
CA LEU A 64 -5.47 2.02 -8.62
C LEU A 64 -5.90 2.15 -10.08
N VAL A 65 -5.84 3.34 -10.66
CA VAL A 65 -6.13 3.54 -12.10
C VAL A 65 -5.13 2.79 -12.97
N GLU A 66 -3.83 2.84 -12.64
CA GLU A 66 -2.80 2.04 -13.32
C GLU A 66 -3.06 0.55 -13.20
N PHE A 67 -3.40 0.07 -11.99
CA PHE A 67 -3.72 -1.33 -11.76
C PHE A 67 -4.92 -1.80 -12.59
N VAL A 68 -6.02 -1.05 -12.59
CA VAL A 68 -7.22 -1.41 -13.37
C VAL A 68 -6.91 -1.44 -14.87
N SER A 69 -6.01 -0.57 -15.34
CA SER A 69 -5.65 -0.48 -16.76
C SER A 69 -4.67 -1.58 -17.20
N THR A 70 -3.78 -2.03 -16.31
CA THR A 70 -2.67 -2.94 -16.67
C THR A 70 -2.78 -4.34 -16.10
N GLY A 71 -3.56 -4.52 -15.02
CA GLY A 71 -3.60 -5.75 -14.21
C GLY A 71 -2.31 -6.06 -13.45
N LYS A 72 -1.29 -5.17 -13.51
CA LYS A 72 0.05 -5.38 -12.94
C LYS A 72 0.29 -4.48 -11.72
N ARG A 73 1.37 -4.75 -10.98
CA ARG A 73 1.81 -3.87 -9.89
C ARG A 73 2.02 -2.43 -10.42
N PRO A 74 1.30 -1.43 -9.89
CA PRO A 74 1.46 -0.03 -10.29
C PRO A 74 2.90 0.45 -10.19
N VAL A 75 3.33 1.29 -11.13
CA VAL A 75 4.71 1.81 -11.17
C VAL A 75 4.80 3.26 -10.70
N GLY A 76 3.67 3.98 -10.67
CA GLY A 76 3.58 5.36 -10.21
C GLY A 76 3.71 5.56 -8.70
N VAL A 77 3.95 4.50 -7.92
CA VAL A 77 4.18 4.56 -6.48
C VAL A 77 5.40 3.72 -6.12
N ASN A 78 6.06 4.09 -5.02
CA ASN A 78 7.15 3.30 -4.49
C ASN A 78 6.61 2.09 -3.74
N TRP A 79 7.36 1.00 -3.81
CA TRP A 79 7.06 -0.26 -3.15
C TRP A 79 8.22 -0.65 -2.26
N GLU A 80 7.90 -1.15 -1.08
CA GLU A 80 8.87 -1.78 -0.18
C GLU A 80 8.50 -3.24 -0.01
N TRP A 81 9.52 -4.08 0.03
CA TRP A 81 9.32 -5.50 0.34
C TRP A 81 8.85 -5.60 1.79
N PHE A 82 7.72 -6.27 2.00
CA PHE A 82 7.15 -6.39 3.32
C PHE A 82 7.35 -7.80 3.83
N ASP A 83 8.33 -7.91 4.72
CA ASP A 83 8.65 -9.11 5.47
C ASP A 83 8.43 -8.83 6.93
N ARG A 84 7.16 -8.86 7.31
CA ARG A 84 6.81 -9.19 8.68
C ARG A 84 6.29 -10.62 8.67
N LEU A 85 7.24 -11.53 8.86
CA LEU A 85 7.17 -12.82 9.58
C LEU A 85 5.98 -13.73 9.24
#